data_AF-A0A3M6WW32-F1
#
_entry.id   AF-A0A3M6WW32-F1
#
_cell.length_a   1.000
_cell.length_b   1.000
_cell.length_c   1.000
_cell.angle_alpha   90.00
_cell.angle_beta   90.00
_cell.angle_gamma   90.00
#
_symmetry.space_group_name_H-M   'P 1'
#
loop_
_entity.id
_entity.type
_entity.pdbx_description
1 polymer ?
#
loop_
_entity_poly.entity_id
_entity_poly.type
_entity_poly.pdbx_seq_one_letter_code
_entity_poly.pdbx_strand_id
1 'polypeptide(L)'
;MSSASCSGSSGSTMTSSGNGSTMSTTMSSSTRTRPSTTLTATATATGSGLNDAAEDAGKLYFGTAADIPGTGEAQDPYYLREFNNTHDFGQATPANIMKFVYTEPEQGVFNFTGGDYFLNITDPTKDYIRCHNLVWGSQLPTWITNPSTNWTNATLSAALHNHVYTTVSYFGDRCYA
;
A
#
# COMPACT_ATOMS: atom_id res chain seq x y z
N MET A 1 -21.31 -43.37 -0.21
CA MET A 1 -21.71 -44.26 0.89
C MET A 1 -20.67 -45.36 1.03
N SER A 2 -20.49 -45.85 2.26
CA SER A 2 -19.60 -46.95 2.69
C SER A 2 -18.19 -46.56 3.12
N SER A 3 -18.16 -45.99 4.32
CA SER A 3 -17.17 -46.22 5.38
C SER A 3 -17.03 -47.70 5.76
N ALA A 4 -15.84 -48.11 6.21
CA ALA A 4 -15.68 -49.25 7.13
C ALA A 4 -14.38 -49.12 7.95
N SER A 5 -14.47 -49.59 9.19
CA SER A 5 -13.69 -49.21 10.37
C SER A 5 -12.53 -50.15 10.74
N CYS A 6 -11.78 -49.69 11.75
CA CYS A 6 -10.66 -50.21 12.51
C CYS A 6 -10.75 -51.64 13.09
N SER A 7 -9.57 -52.20 13.48
CA SER A 7 -9.20 -52.91 14.75
C SER A 7 -8.10 -53.97 14.44
N GLY A 8 -7.11 -54.32 15.24
CA GLY A 8 -6.65 -53.97 16.58
C GLY A 8 -5.46 -54.88 16.99
N SER A 9 -4.63 -54.38 17.91
CA SER A 9 -3.70 -54.98 18.90
C SER A 9 -3.02 -56.36 18.72
N SER A 10 -1.73 -56.45 19.06
CA SER A 10 -1.24 -56.93 20.38
C SER A 10 0.28 -57.12 20.41
N GLY A 11 0.92 -56.72 21.52
CA GLY A 11 2.35 -56.92 21.78
C GLY A 11 2.67 -58.27 22.44
N SER A 12 3.97 -58.57 22.55
CA SER A 12 4.52 -59.56 23.51
C SER A 12 6.02 -59.35 23.74
N THR A 13 6.39 -59.58 25.00
CA THR A 13 7.64 -59.34 25.72
C THR A 13 8.71 -60.43 25.50
N MET A 14 10.00 -60.11 25.68
CA MET A 14 11.05 -61.10 26.02
C MET A 14 11.94 -60.61 27.17
N THR A 15 12.33 -61.56 28.01
CA THR A 15 13.08 -61.45 29.28
C THR A 15 14.56 -61.86 29.11
N SER A 16 15.48 -61.33 29.94
CA SER A 16 16.29 -62.13 30.91
C SER A 16 17.47 -61.36 31.57
N SER A 17 17.57 -61.60 32.89
CA SER A 17 18.73 -61.81 33.78
C SER A 17 19.99 -60.93 33.82
N GLY A 18 20.19 -60.28 34.97
CA GLY A 18 21.31 -60.58 35.89
C GLY A 18 22.50 -59.59 35.97
N ASN A 19 22.58 -58.77 37.02
CA ASN A 19 23.50 -58.91 38.18
C ASN A 19 23.62 -57.57 38.94
N GLY A 20 23.68 -57.63 40.28
CA GLY A 20 23.43 -56.49 41.16
C GLY A 20 24.54 -55.44 41.30
N SER A 21 24.14 -54.27 41.79
CA SER A 21 24.83 -53.44 42.80
C SER A 21 23.95 -52.23 43.12
N THR A 22 23.44 -52.17 44.34
CA THR A 22 22.59 -51.09 44.87
C THR A 22 23.45 -49.86 45.15
N MET A 23 23.24 -48.76 44.42
CA MET A 23 23.75 -47.43 44.81
C MET A 23 22.58 -46.48 45.01
N SER A 24 22.31 -46.17 46.28
CA SER A 24 21.36 -45.14 46.69
C SER A 24 21.99 -43.78 46.43
N THR A 25 21.47 -43.04 45.46
CA THR A 25 21.91 -41.66 45.17
C THR A 25 20.75 -40.72 45.46
N THR A 26 20.79 -40.05 46.61
CA THR A 26 19.84 -39.00 46.96
C THR A 26 20.17 -37.75 46.14
N MET A 27 19.40 -37.47 45.10
CA MET A 27 19.45 -36.19 44.37
C MET A 27 18.55 -35.17 45.08
N SER A 28 19.15 -34.19 45.77
CA SER A 28 18.43 -32.98 46.22
C SER A 28 18.18 -32.07 45.01
N SER A 29 16.92 -31.94 44.58
CA SER A 29 16.53 -30.95 43.60
C SER A 29 16.31 -29.60 44.29
N SER A 30 17.17 -28.62 43.99
CA SER A 30 16.99 -27.24 44.43
C SER A 30 16.28 -26.46 43.31
N THR A 31 14.98 -26.19 43.47
CA THR A 31 14.21 -25.37 42.53
C THR A 31 14.52 -23.90 42.77
N ARG A 32 15.23 -23.28 41.82
CA ARG A 32 15.52 -21.84 41.83
C ARG A 32 14.32 -21.08 41.27
N THR A 33 13.45 -20.57 42.12
CA THR A 33 12.34 -19.69 41.74
C THR A 33 12.91 -18.34 41.31
N ARG A 34 12.81 -18.01 40.01
CA ARG A 34 13.22 -16.72 39.46
C ARG A 34 12.07 -15.72 39.66
N PRO A 35 12.32 -14.52 40.20
CA PRO A 35 11.28 -13.50 40.30
C PRO A 35 10.84 -13.10 38.89
N SER A 36 9.54 -13.22 38.63
CA SER A 36 8.92 -12.70 37.40
C SER A 36 8.62 -11.23 37.65
N THR A 37 9.46 -10.35 37.11
CA THR A 37 9.15 -8.92 37.07
C THR A 37 8.11 -8.72 35.99
N THR A 38 6.85 -8.55 36.39
CA THR A 38 5.78 -8.14 35.47
C THR A 38 6.06 -6.70 35.03
N LEU A 39 6.63 -6.53 33.83
CA LEU A 39 6.67 -5.24 33.16
C LEU A 39 5.23 -4.84 32.84
N THR A 40 4.71 -3.87 33.57
CA THR A 40 3.51 -3.13 33.17
C THR A 40 3.91 -2.26 31.99
N ALA A 41 3.61 -2.72 30.78
CA ALA A 41 3.77 -1.91 29.59
C ALA A 41 2.75 -0.76 29.66
N THR A 42 3.18 0.41 30.11
CA THR A 42 2.43 1.65 29.89
C THR A 42 2.65 2.07 28.44
N ALA A 43 2.07 1.33 27.51
CA ALA A 43 2.03 1.74 26.11
C ALA A 43 0.97 2.86 25.98
N THR A 44 1.41 4.09 26.22
CA THR A 44 0.76 5.29 25.69
C THR A 44 1.75 6.04 24.83
N ALA A 45 2.35 5.32 23.87
CA ALA A 45 2.63 5.97 22.61
C ALA A 45 1.33 5.86 21.82
N THR A 46 0.52 6.92 21.81
CA THR A 46 -0.21 7.24 20.58
C THR A 46 0.89 7.53 19.57
N GLY A 47 1.44 6.47 18.96
CA GLY A 47 2.59 6.58 18.09
C GLY A 47 2.22 7.59 17.02
N SER A 48 3.02 8.64 16.89
CA SER A 48 2.94 9.57 15.76
C SER A 48 2.87 8.72 14.49
N GLY A 49 1.86 8.90 13.67
CA GLY A 49 1.81 8.19 12.39
C GLY A 49 2.97 8.61 11.49
N LEU A 50 3.11 7.96 10.34
CA LEU A 50 4.23 8.23 9.43
C LEU A 50 4.28 9.68 8.96
N ASN A 51 3.12 10.31 8.73
CA ASN A 51 3.02 11.72 8.36
C ASN A 51 3.37 12.63 9.53
N ASP A 52 2.83 12.37 10.72
CA ASP A 52 3.17 13.13 11.94
C ASP A 52 4.69 13.13 12.19
N ALA A 53 5.32 11.94 12.11
CA ALA A 53 6.75 11.80 12.29
C ALA A 53 7.57 12.51 11.20
N ALA A 54 7.05 12.57 9.97
CA ALA A 54 7.67 13.29 8.87
C ALA A 54 7.61 14.81 9.12
N GLU A 55 6.47 15.33 9.56
CA GLU A 55 6.28 16.74 9.92
C GLU A 55 7.14 17.16 11.12
N ASP A 56 7.20 16.35 12.17
CA ASP A 56 8.10 16.55 13.32
C ASP A 56 9.58 16.61 12.90
N ALA A 57 9.94 15.87 11.84
CA ALA A 57 11.27 15.89 11.23
C ALA A 57 11.46 17.04 10.20
N GLY A 58 10.50 17.96 10.08
CA GLY A 58 10.54 19.11 9.19
C GLY A 58 10.31 18.77 7.72
N LYS A 59 9.65 17.65 7.41
CA LYS A 59 9.18 17.31 6.07
C LYS A 59 7.76 17.85 5.88
N LEU A 60 7.36 18.05 4.63
CA LEU A 60 6.01 18.53 4.32
C LEU A 60 4.94 17.47 4.54
N TYR A 61 5.27 16.21 4.29
CA TYR A 61 4.34 15.09 4.39
C TYR A 61 5.07 13.74 4.35
N PHE A 62 4.38 12.71 4.82
CA PHE A 62 4.49 11.34 4.32
C PHE A 62 3.26 11.06 3.43
N GLY A 63 3.47 10.38 2.30
CA GLY A 63 2.45 10.26 1.26
C GLY A 63 2.34 8.88 0.66
N THR A 64 1.23 8.64 -0.03
CA THR A 64 0.95 7.40 -0.74
C THR A 64 0.40 7.64 -2.14
N ALA A 65 0.58 6.67 -3.03
CA ALA A 65 -0.12 6.63 -4.31
C ALA A 65 -1.35 5.73 -4.19
N ALA A 66 -2.44 6.09 -4.85
CA ALA A 66 -3.64 5.27 -4.91
C ALA A 66 -4.11 5.15 -6.37
N ASP A 67 -4.54 3.95 -6.76
CA ASP A 67 -5.09 3.66 -8.08
C ASP A 67 -6.61 3.79 -8.06
N ILE A 68 -7.05 4.99 -7.74
CA ILE A 68 -8.46 5.39 -7.68
C ILE A 68 -8.75 6.31 -8.87
N PRO A 69 -9.84 6.11 -9.63
CA PRO A 69 -10.85 5.05 -9.56
C PRO A 69 -10.49 3.76 -10.34
N GLY A 70 -9.22 3.56 -10.69
CA GLY A 70 -8.79 2.47 -11.59
C GLY A 70 -9.00 1.06 -11.04
N THR A 71 -9.11 0.91 -9.72
CA THR A 71 -9.23 -0.37 -9.02
C THR A 71 -10.39 -0.37 -8.01
N GLY A 72 -10.56 -1.50 -7.30
CA GLY A 72 -11.53 -1.64 -6.21
C GLY A 72 -11.21 -0.86 -4.94
N GLU A 73 -10.09 -0.13 -4.89
CA GLU A 73 -9.64 0.61 -3.70
C GLU A 73 -10.69 1.61 -3.19
N ALA A 74 -11.39 2.29 -4.10
CA ALA A 74 -12.45 3.25 -3.75
C ALA A 74 -13.72 2.60 -3.17
N GLN A 75 -13.84 1.27 -3.24
CA GLN A 75 -14.97 0.52 -2.68
C GLN A 75 -14.57 -0.30 -1.45
N ASP A 76 -13.29 -0.37 -1.11
CA ASP A 76 -12.81 -1.07 0.07
C ASP A 76 -12.81 -0.13 1.29
N PRO A 77 -13.72 -0.33 2.27
CA PRO A 77 -13.80 0.55 3.44
C PRO A 77 -12.60 0.39 4.39
N TYR A 78 -11.87 -0.72 4.34
CA TYR A 78 -10.65 -0.90 5.13
C TYR A 78 -9.48 -0.14 4.52
N TYR A 79 -9.35 -0.20 3.19
CA TYR A 79 -8.36 0.61 2.46
C TYR A 79 -8.63 2.09 2.66
N LEU A 80 -9.86 2.56 2.41
CA LEU A 80 -10.19 3.99 2.52
C LEU A 80 -10.02 4.53 3.93
N ARG A 81 -10.27 3.71 4.97
CA ARG A 81 -10.01 4.13 6.36
C ARG A 81 -8.53 4.45 6.58
N GLU A 82 -7.64 3.62 6.04
CA GLU A 82 -6.19 3.81 6.17
C GLU A 82 -5.68 4.92 5.25
N PHE A 83 -6.13 4.94 3.99
CA PHE A 83 -5.79 5.99 3.03
C PHE A 83 -6.20 7.39 3.53
N ASN A 84 -7.33 7.50 4.21
CA ASN A 84 -7.81 8.76 4.79
C ASN A 84 -7.21 9.06 6.19
N ASN A 85 -6.40 8.17 6.75
CA ASN A 85 -5.72 8.42 8.02
C ASN A 85 -4.61 9.46 7.82
N THR A 86 -4.86 10.69 8.24
CA THR A 86 -3.92 11.81 8.06
C THR A 86 -2.66 11.68 8.91
N HIS A 87 -2.71 10.89 9.99
CA HIS A 87 -1.53 10.59 10.79
C HIS A 87 -0.47 9.82 10.00
N ASP A 88 -0.89 8.96 9.07
CA ASP A 88 0.02 8.17 8.23
C ASP A 88 0.24 8.79 6.84
N PHE A 89 -0.79 9.43 6.27
CA PHE A 89 -0.71 10.01 4.92
C PHE A 89 -1.29 11.42 4.85
N GLY A 90 -0.41 12.43 4.77
CA GLY A 90 -0.76 13.83 4.50
C GLY A 90 -0.77 14.19 3.01
N GLN A 91 -0.31 13.27 2.15
CA GLN A 91 -0.19 13.48 0.70
C GLN A 91 -0.70 12.29 -0.12
N ALA A 92 -1.35 12.58 -1.25
CA ALA A 92 -1.81 11.55 -2.20
C ALA A 92 -1.39 11.83 -3.65
N THR A 93 -1.02 10.77 -4.38
CA THR A 93 -0.67 10.81 -5.81
C THR A 93 -1.63 9.90 -6.60
N PRO A 94 -2.32 10.40 -7.63
CA PRO A 94 -3.12 9.54 -8.50
C PRO A 94 -2.18 8.61 -9.30
N ALA A 95 -2.31 7.30 -9.12
CA ALA A 95 -1.39 6.35 -9.73
C ALA A 95 -1.50 6.34 -11.27
N ASN A 96 -2.71 6.55 -11.79
CA ASN A 96 -2.99 6.45 -13.22
C ASN A 96 -3.88 7.56 -13.79
N ILE A 97 -4.96 7.93 -13.10
CA ILE A 97 -6.09 8.65 -13.72
C ILE A 97 -5.77 10.06 -14.26
N MET A 98 -4.62 10.63 -13.88
CA MET A 98 -4.13 11.92 -14.39
C MET A 98 -3.00 11.78 -15.44
N LYS A 99 -2.67 10.56 -15.89
CA LYS A 99 -1.73 10.34 -17.00
C LYS A 99 -2.37 10.68 -18.34
N PHE A 100 -1.52 11.00 -19.31
CA PHE A 100 -1.89 11.44 -20.67
C PHE A 100 -3.08 10.67 -21.26
N VAL A 101 -3.03 9.33 -21.30
CA VAL A 101 -4.07 8.49 -21.91
C VAL A 101 -5.47 8.67 -21.31
N TYR A 102 -5.57 9.07 -20.04
CA TYR A 102 -6.85 9.30 -19.37
C TYR A 102 -7.34 10.73 -19.56
N THR A 103 -6.42 11.69 -19.50
CA THR A 103 -6.73 13.12 -19.56
C THR A 103 -6.97 13.64 -20.97
N GLU A 104 -6.37 13.03 -21.99
CA GLU A 104 -6.54 13.41 -23.41
C GLU A 104 -6.62 12.15 -24.30
N PRO A 105 -7.71 11.37 -24.20
CA PRO A 105 -7.86 10.10 -24.92
C PRO A 105 -7.90 10.25 -26.45
N GLU A 106 -8.33 11.41 -26.95
CA GLU A 106 -8.29 11.80 -28.36
C GLU A 106 -7.64 13.19 -28.47
N GLN A 107 -6.99 13.48 -29.60
CA GLN A 107 -6.23 14.74 -29.76
C GLN A 107 -7.14 15.96 -29.59
N GLY A 108 -6.82 16.81 -28.60
CA GLY A 108 -7.60 18.01 -28.27
C GLY A 108 -8.91 17.75 -27.51
N VAL A 109 -9.25 16.50 -27.21
CA VAL A 109 -10.44 16.13 -26.44
C VAL A 109 -10.00 15.71 -25.04
N PHE A 110 -10.26 16.59 -24.07
CA PHE A 110 -9.86 16.37 -22.68
C PHE A 110 -10.96 15.71 -21.85
N ASN A 111 -10.56 14.82 -20.96
CA ASN A 111 -11.43 14.20 -19.97
C ASN A 111 -10.78 14.26 -18.58
N PHE A 112 -11.25 15.18 -17.74
CA PHE A 112 -10.73 15.33 -16.38
C PHE A 112 -11.60 14.70 -15.30
N THR A 113 -12.72 14.06 -15.68
CA THR A 113 -13.71 13.53 -14.72
C THR A 113 -13.11 12.56 -13.70
N GLY A 114 -12.19 11.69 -14.14
CA GLY A 114 -11.51 10.76 -13.23
C GLY A 114 -10.50 11.46 -12.31
N GLY A 115 -9.82 12.50 -12.80
CA GLY A 115 -8.94 13.34 -11.99
C GLY A 115 -9.72 14.12 -10.93
N ASP A 116 -10.85 14.72 -11.30
CA ASP A 116 -11.76 15.39 -10.37
C ASP A 116 -12.32 14.43 -9.33
N TYR A 117 -12.66 13.19 -9.73
CA TYR A 117 -13.09 12.17 -8.79
C TYR A 117 -12.01 11.88 -7.73
N PHE A 118 -10.75 11.69 -8.16
CA PHE A 118 -9.63 11.46 -7.26
C PHE A 118 -9.40 12.64 -6.30
N LEU A 119 -9.43 13.87 -6.83
CA LEU A 119 -9.27 15.08 -6.00
C LEU A 119 -10.40 15.18 -4.98
N ASN A 120 -11.65 15.01 -5.38
CA ASN A 120 -12.80 15.17 -4.48
C ASN A 120 -12.80 14.18 -3.30
N ILE A 121 -12.27 12.97 -3.46
CA ILE A 121 -12.17 12.01 -2.35
C ILE A 121 -10.96 12.27 -1.44
N THR A 122 -9.94 12.99 -1.93
CA THR A 122 -8.67 13.22 -1.22
C THR A 122 -8.59 14.57 -0.54
N ASP A 123 -9.03 15.63 -1.22
CA ASP A 123 -9.03 17.03 -0.79
C ASP A 123 -9.56 17.26 0.65
N PRO A 124 -10.62 16.59 1.15
CA PRO A 124 -11.05 16.80 2.54
C PRO A 124 -10.08 16.25 3.60
N THR A 125 -9.08 15.46 3.22
CA THR A 125 -8.21 14.72 4.18
C THR A 125 -6.71 14.84 3.87
N LYS A 126 -6.33 15.64 2.87
CA LYS A 126 -4.93 15.73 2.41
C LYS A 126 -4.57 17.19 2.20
N ASP A 127 -3.42 17.58 2.73
CA ASP A 127 -2.90 18.94 2.54
C ASP A 127 -2.19 19.09 1.19
N TYR A 128 -1.75 17.97 0.59
CA TYR A 128 -0.96 17.98 -0.64
C TYR A 128 -1.40 16.90 -1.63
N ILE A 129 -1.63 17.29 -2.89
CA ILE A 129 -1.83 16.36 -4.00
C ILE A 129 -0.73 16.53 -5.03
N ARG A 130 0.05 15.48 -5.28
CA ARG A 130 1.07 15.51 -6.32
C ARG A 130 0.47 14.99 -7.61
N CYS A 131 0.00 15.90 -8.46
CA CYS A 131 -0.52 15.52 -9.76
C CYS A 131 0.57 14.85 -10.61
N HIS A 132 0.22 13.72 -11.20
CA HIS A 132 1.17 12.84 -11.89
C HIS A 132 0.47 12.20 -13.11
N ASN A 133 0.91 12.43 -14.34
CA ASN A 133 2.00 13.29 -14.82
C ASN A 133 1.61 13.85 -16.20
N LEU A 134 2.37 14.83 -16.70
CA LEU A 134 2.05 15.50 -17.96
C LEU A 134 2.70 14.84 -19.19
N VAL A 135 3.98 14.49 -19.11
CA VAL A 135 4.74 13.97 -20.26
C VAL A 135 5.57 12.78 -19.82
N TRP A 136 5.35 11.64 -20.47
CA TRP A 136 6.02 10.38 -20.15
C TRP A 136 6.07 9.45 -21.37
N GLY A 137 7.02 8.51 -21.38
CA GLY A 137 7.23 7.58 -22.50
C GLY A 137 6.34 6.34 -22.47
N SER A 138 5.38 6.26 -21.56
CA SER A 138 4.49 5.11 -21.37
C SER A 138 3.08 5.59 -21.07
N GLN A 139 2.09 4.70 -21.23
CA GLN A 139 0.66 5.04 -21.06
C GLN A 139 0.26 6.28 -21.89
N LEU A 140 0.72 6.30 -23.15
CA LEU A 140 0.34 7.29 -24.15
C LEU A 140 -0.90 6.81 -24.93
N PRO A 141 -1.83 7.71 -25.29
CA PRO A 141 -2.99 7.37 -26.10
C PRO A 141 -2.57 6.92 -27.52
N THR A 142 -3.44 6.15 -28.17
CA THR A 142 -3.17 5.56 -29.49
C THR A 142 -2.97 6.61 -30.57
N TRP A 143 -3.60 7.78 -30.46
CA TRP A 143 -3.40 8.88 -31.41
C TRP A 143 -1.97 9.46 -31.38
N ILE A 144 -1.21 9.23 -30.30
CA ILE A 144 0.21 9.58 -30.23
C ILE A 144 1.09 8.44 -30.74
N THR A 145 0.83 7.21 -30.30
CA THR A 145 1.70 6.05 -30.57
C THR A 145 1.48 5.43 -31.95
N ASN A 146 0.31 5.61 -32.54
CA ASN A 146 -0.05 5.14 -33.87
C ASN A 146 -0.87 6.21 -34.63
N PRO A 147 -0.24 7.35 -34.96
CA PRO A 147 -0.93 8.44 -35.65
C PRO A 147 -1.17 8.07 -37.13
N SER A 148 -2.25 8.61 -37.71
CA SER A 148 -2.52 8.43 -39.15
C SER A 148 -1.49 9.11 -40.06
N THR A 149 -0.80 10.12 -39.54
CA THR A 149 0.32 10.83 -40.18
C THR A 149 1.48 10.90 -39.20
N ASN A 150 2.68 10.59 -39.66
CA ASN A 150 3.87 10.63 -38.80
C ASN A 150 4.08 12.01 -38.19
N TRP A 151 4.45 12.02 -36.91
CA TRP A 151 4.81 13.24 -36.21
C TRP A 151 6.00 13.94 -36.84
N THR A 152 5.91 15.26 -36.89
CA THR A 152 7.05 16.15 -37.11
C THR A 152 7.41 16.80 -35.77
N ASN A 153 8.59 17.41 -35.69
CA ASN A 153 8.97 18.18 -34.52
C ASN A 153 7.91 19.26 -34.19
N ALA A 154 7.44 19.99 -35.21
CA ALA A 154 6.46 21.05 -35.03
C ALA A 154 5.10 20.52 -34.54
N THR A 155 4.58 19.44 -35.14
CA THR A 155 3.26 18.91 -34.78
C THR A 155 3.25 18.24 -33.42
N LEU A 156 4.30 17.50 -33.05
CA LEU A 156 4.40 16.89 -31.72
C LEU A 156 4.65 17.93 -30.63
N SER A 157 5.46 18.96 -30.90
CA SER A 157 5.67 20.07 -29.95
C SER A 157 4.36 20.81 -29.68
N ALA A 158 3.56 21.09 -30.72
CA ALA A 158 2.26 21.72 -30.56
C ALA A 158 1.31 20.87 -29.70
N ALA A 159 1.26 19.55 -29.93
CA ALA A 159 0.46 18.64 -29.12
C ALA A 159 0.91 18.60 -27.65
N LEU A 160 2.23 18.54 -27.40
CA LEU A 160 2.79 18.60 -26.04
C LEU A 160 2.44 19.90 -25.33
N HIS A 161 2.62 21.04 -26.01
CA HIS A 161 2.27 22.35 -25.45
C HIS A 161 0.77 22.43 -25.11
N ASN A 162 -0.10 21.97 -26.00
CA ASN A 162 -1.54 21.94 -25.76
C ASN A 162 -1.89 21.09 -24.53
N HIS A 163 -1.32 19.88 -24.44
CA HIS A 163 -1.56 18.96 -23.33
C HIS A 163 -1.13 19.54 -21.98
N VAL A 164 0.12 20.01 -21.90
CA VAL A 164 0.70 20.59 -20.68
C VAL A 164 -0.09 21.81 -20.25
N TYR A 165 -0.33 22.75 -21.16
CA TYR A 165 -0.98 24.01 -20.83
C TYR A 165 -2.43 23.78 -20.36
N THR A 166 -3.19 22.97 -21.10
CA THR A 166 -4.61 22.73 -20.78
C THR A 166 -4.76 21.97 -19.47
N THR A 167 -3.96 20.93 -19.25
CA THR A 167 -4.03 20.10 -18.04
C THR A 167 -3.62 20.88 -16.79
N VAL A 168 -2.52 21.64 -16.84
CA VAL A 168 -2.09 22.48 -15.71
C VAL A 168 -3.11 23.58 -15.44
N SER A 169 -3.61 24.25 -16.48
CA SER A 169 -4.62 25.31 -16.32
C SER A 169 -5.93 24.79 -15.72
N TYR A 170 -6.32 23.56 -16.05
CA TYR A 170 -7.55 22.96 -15.53
C TYR A 170 -7.44 22.57 -14.05
N PHE A 171 -6.36 21.90 -13.66
CA PHE A 171 -6.22 21.46 -12.27
C PHE A 171 -5.81 22.60 -11.34
N GLY A 172 -5.00 23.55 -11.83
CA GLY A 172 -4.57 24.73 -11.09
C GLY A 172 -3.95 24.38 -9.75
N ASP A 173 -4.28 25.16 -8.72
CA ASP A 173 -3.71 25.04 -7.37
C ASP A 173 -4.19 23.81 -6.60
N ARG A 174 -5.10 22.99 -7.17
CA ARG A 174 -5.45 21.67 -6.59
C ARG A 174 -4.28 20.69 -6.67
N CYS A 175 -3.26 21.00 -7.48
CA CYS A 175 -2.02 20.27 -7.56
C CYS A 175 -0.92 21.01 -6.81
N TYR A 176 -0.20 20.30 -5.95
CA TYR A 176 1.01 20.73 -5.29
C TYR A 176 2.25 20.08 -5.93
N ALA A 177 3.30 20.86 -6.15
CA ALA A 177 4.59 20.37 -6.63
C ALA A 177 5.76 21.07 -5.91
#